data_AF-A0A9D0UEU9-F1
#
_entry.id   AF-A0A9D0UEU9-F1
#
_cell.length_a   1.000
_cell.length_b   1.000
_cell.length_c   1.000
_cell.angle_alpha   90.00
_cell.angle_beta   90.00
_cell.angle_gamma   90.00
#
_symmetry.space_group_name_H-M   'P 1'
#
loop_
_entity.id
_entity.type
_entity.pdbx_description
1 polymer ?
#
loop_
_entity_poly.entity_id
_entity_poly.type
_entity_poly.pdbx_seq_one_letter_code
_entity_poly.pdbx_strand_id
1 'polypeptide(L)' 'QDRESSQCELFSREDMGAMLGLTTETASRTIADFKRRGLLAQTASNQYFCDIPNLEVLAEG' A
#
# COMPACT_ATOMS: atom_id res chain seq x y z
N GLN A 1 9.25 -17.90 12.61
CA GLN A 1 8.93 -17.72 11.19
C GLN A 1 8.53 -16.26 11.06
N ASP A 2 9.54 -15.48 10.77
CA ASP A 2 9.58 -14.04 10.82
C ASP A 2 8.62 -13.52 9.76
N ARG A 3 7.44 -13.06 10.20
CA ARG A 3 6.56 -12.29 9.33
C ARG A 3 7.30 -10.99 9.06
N GLU A 4 7.99 -10.89 7.93
CA GLU A 4 8.64 -9.66 7.47
C GLU A 4 7.56 -8.61 7.14
N SER A 5 6.97 -8.06 8.20
CA SER A 5 6.15 -6.86 8.14
C SER A 5 7.10 -5.69 7.98
N SER A 6 7.41 -5.35 6.73
CA SER A 6 8.28 -4.22 6.42
C SER A 6 7.52 -2.92 6.68
N GLN A 7 8.20 -1.94 7.28
CA GLN A 7 7.68 -0.59 7.38
C GLN A 7 7.94 0.14 6.06
N CYS A 8 6.94 0.87 5.57
CA CYS A 8 7.05 1.63 4.34
C CYS A 8 6.40 3.02 4.48
N GLU A 9 7.00 4.02 3.85
CA GLU A 9 6.37 5.32 3.64
C GLU A 9 5.64 5.32 2.30
N LEU A 10 4.47 5.94 2.25
CA LEU A 10 3.72 6.05 0.99
C LEU A 10 3.92 7.42 0.36
N PHE A 11 4.05 7.46 -0.96
CA PHE A 11 3.89 8.69 -1.73
C PHE A 11 2.47 9.25 -1.57
N SER A 12 2.27 10.52 -1.91
CA SER A 12 0.92 11.08 -2.01
C SER A 12 0.12 10.33 -3.09
N ARG A 13 -1.21 10.38 -3.04
CA ARG A 13 -2.04 9.67 -4.04
C ARG A 13 -1.94 10.30 -5.43
N GLU A 14 -1.62 11.60 -5.47
CA GLU A 14 -1.33 12.32 -6.71
C GLU A 14 -0.01 11.85 -7.32
N ASP A 15 1.06 11.79 -6.52
CA ASP A 15 2.36 11.29 -6.97
C ASP A 15 2.26 9.83 -7.42
N MET A 16 1.55 8.98 -6.66
CA MET A 16 1.30 7.59 -7.06
C MET A 16 0.56 7.49 -8.40
N GLY A 17 -0.45 8.35 -8.61
CA GLY A 17 -1.19 8.41 -9.87
C GLY A 17 -0.27 8.78 -11.03
N ALA A 18 0.50 9.86 -10.88
CA ALA A 18 1.44 10.32 -11.89
C ALA A 18 2.53 9.28 -12.22
N MET A 19 3.11 8.63 -11.20
CA MET A 19 4.18 7.64 -11.38
C MET A 19 3.71 6.35 -12.06
N LEU A 20 2.47 5.92 -11.80
CA LEU A 20 1.94 4.63 -12.27
C LEU A 20 1.00 4.75 -13.46
N GLY A 21 0.78 5.97 -13.98
CA GLY A 21 -0.21 6.21 -15.05
C GLY A 21 -1.65 5.95 -14.62
N LEU A 22 -1.94 6.13 -13.32
CA LEU A 22 -3.27 5.93 -12.72
C LEU A 22 -3.89 7.28 -12.37
N THR A 23 -5.21 7.34 -12.26
CA THR A 23 -5.85 8.52 -11.66
C THR A 23 -5.61 8.55 -10.15
N THR A 24 -5.52 9.75 -9.56
CA THR A 24 -5.45 9.94 -8.10
C THR A 24 -6.59 9.22 -7.37
N GLU A 25 -7.78 9.17 -7.98
CA GLU A 25 -8.94 8.41 -7.46
C GLU A 25 -8.68 6.90 -7.43
N THR A 26 -8.06 6.35 -8.48
CA THR A 26 -7.70 4.92 -8.55
C THR A 26 -6.66 4.58 -7.49
N ALA A 27 -5.59 5.37 -7.39
CA ALA A 27 -4.57 5.19 -6.35
C ALA A 27 -5.18 5.26 -4.94
N SER A 28 -6.10 6.21 -4.71
CA SER A 28 -6.80 6.36 -3.43
C SER A 28 -7.67 5.15 -3.09
N ARG A 29 -8.45 4.66 -4.06
CA ARG A 29 -9.29 3.47 -3.89
C ARG A 29 -8.46 2.22 -3.59
N THR A 30 -7.33 2.03 -4.29
CA THR A 30 -6.43 0.89 -4.06
C THR A 30 -5.82 0.93 -2.67
N ILE A 31 -5.30 2.07 -2.21
CA ILE A 31 -4.77 2.20 -0.85
C ILE A 31 -5.86 1.99 0.21
N ALA A 32 -7.07 2.49 -0.03
CA ALA A 32 -8.20 2.26 0.88
C ALA A 32 -8.60 0.78 0.96
N ASP A 33 -8.57 0.05 -0.16
CA ASP A 33 -8.81 -1.40 -0.21
C ASP A 33 -7.75 -2.17 0.60
N PHE A 34 -6.47 -1.87 0.38
CA PHE A 34 -5.37 -2.50 1.10
C PHE A 34 -5.48 -2.29 2.61
N LYS A 35 -5.86 -1.08 3.04
CA LYS A 35 -6.12 -0.79 4.46
C LYS A 35 -7.29 -1.60 5.01
N ARG A 36 -8.41 -1.68 4.29
CA ARG A 36 -9.60 -2.46 4.71
C ARG A 36 -9.30 -3.95 4.83
N ARG A 37 -8.43 -4.47 3.96
CA ARG A 37 -7.99 -5.88 3.95
C ARG A 37 -6.89 -6.18 4.97
N GLY A 38 -6.38 -5.18 5.68
CA GLY A 38 -5.28 -5.34 6.64
C GLY A 38 -3.90 -5.50 6.02
N LEU A 39 -3.76 -5.27 4.71
CA LEU A 39 -2.47 -5.36 3.99
C LEU A 39 -1.56 -4.16 4.25
N LEU A 40 -2.17 -3.02 4.60
CA LEU A 40 -1.50 -1.81 5.05
C LEU A 40 -2.12 -1.33 6.35
N ALA A 41 -1.29 -1.14 7.38
CA ALA A 41 -1.72 -0.59 8.66
C ALA A 41 -0.91 0.68 8.98
N GLN A 42 -1.60 1.80 9.22
CA GLN A 42 -0.91 3.06 9.53
C GLN A 42 -0.34 3.00 10.96
N THR A 43 0.94 3.31 11.11
CA THR A 43 1.65 3.33 12.40
C THR A 43 1.90 4.74 12.89
N ALA A 44 2.19 5.66 11.97
CA ALA A 44 2.42 7.08 12.23
C ALA A 44 2.03 7.91 11.01
N SER A 45 2.27 9.22 11.07
CA SER A 45 2.11 10.11 9.91
C SER A 45 2.95 9.59 8.74
N ASN A 46 2.28 9.23 7.65
CA ASN A 46 2.86 8.67 6.42
C ASN A 46 3.64 7.34 6.54
N GLN A 47 3.67 6.70 7.71
CA GLN A 47 4.35 5.40 7.92
C GLN A 47 3.34 4.27 8.08
N TYR A 48 3.64 3.13 7.46
CA TYR A 48 2.76 1.98 7.39
C TYR A 48 3.52 0.69 7.66
N PHE A 49 2.88 -0.26 8.33
CA PHE A 49 3.24 -1.67 8.22
C PHE A 49 2.62 -2.24 6.95
N CYS A 50 3.42 -3.01 6.22
CA CYS A 50 3.10 -3.52 4.90
C CYS A 50 3.21 -5.06 4.97
N ASP A 51 2.10 -5.77 4.74
CA ASP A 51 2.07 -7.25 4.71
C ASP A 51 2.62 -7.72 3.37
N ILE A 52 3.96 -7.72 3.27
CA ILE A 52 4.69 -8.00 2.03
C ILE A 52 4.27 -9.34 1.41
N PRO A 53 4.22 -10.47 2.15
CA PRO A 53 3.84 -11.76 1.56
C PRO A 53 2.47 -11.73 0.89
N ASN A 54 1.46 -11.12 1.51
CA ASN A 54 0.13 -11.04 0.91
C ASN A 54 0.04 -10.00 -0.22
N LEU A 55 0.87 -8.95 -0.19
CA LEU A 55 0.97 -7.98 -1.29
C LEU A 55 1.65 -8.60 -2.52
N GLU A 56 2.66 -9.44 -2.35
CA GLU A 56 3.32 -10.17 -3.45
C GLU A 56 2.35 -11.11 -4.16
N VAL A 57 1.54 -11.87 -3.41
CA VAL A 57 0.50 -12.74 -3.98
C VAL A 57 -0.49 -11.96 -4.85
N LEU A 58 -0.78 -10.69 -4.52
CA LEU A 58 -1.66 -9.84 -5.34
C LEU A 58 -0.96 -9.26 -6.56
N ALA A 59 0.36 -9.13 -6.54
CA ALA A 59 1.14 -8.64 -7.67
C ALA A 59 1.41 -9.73 -8.71
N GLU A 60 1.40 -11.00 -8.29
CA GLU A 60 1.56 -12.17 -9.17
C GLU A 60 0.26 -12.59 -9.89
N GLY A 61 -0.89 -12.01 -9.53
CA GLY A 61 -2.21 -12.29 -10.13
C GLY A 61 -2.62 -11.29 -11.20
#